data_AF-A0A3D4BG85-F1
#
_entry.id   AF-A0A3D4BG85-F1
#
_cell.length_a   1.000
_cell.length_b   1.000
_cell.length_c   1.000
_cell.angle_alpha   90.00
_cell.angle_beta   90.00
_cell.angle_gamma   90.00
#
_symmetry.space_group_name_H-M   'P 1'
#
loop_
_entity.id
_entity.type
_entity.pdbx_description
1 polymer ?
#
loop_
_entity_poly.entity_id
_entity_poly.type
_entity_poly.pdbx_seq_one_letter_code
_entity_poly.pdbx_strand_id
1 'polypeptide(L)' 'MKLKALTILLLFSSNLLLDYSPLSIKQLIEQAEIIGKCEIIAVEDKTFTVKFLDVIKGEKPKKLKINK' A
#
# COMPACT_ATOMS: atom_id res chain seq x y z
N MET A 1 15.21 -43.53 -3.61
CA MET A 1 13.94 -42.81 -3.36
C MET A 1 14.14 -41.36 -2.85
N LYS A 2 15.20 -40.64 -3.26
CA LYS A 2 15.52 -39.30 -2.72
C LYS A 2 15.19 -38.12 -3.65
N LEU A 3 14.94 -38.39 -4.93
CA LEU A 3 14.72 -37.35 -5.95
C LEU A 3 13.33 -36.72 -5.87
N LYS A 4 12.31 -37.49 -5.46
CA LYS A 4 10.91 -37.03 -5.39
C LYS A 4 10.66 -35.95 -4.33
N ALA A 5 11.40 -35.98 -3.22
CA ALA A 5 11.26 -35.00 -2.13
C ALA A 5 11.77 -33.60 -2.54
N LEU A 6 12.84 -33.55 -3.34
CA LEU A 6 13.43 -32.29 -3.81
C LEU A 6 12.49 -31.54 -4.78
N THR A 7 11.76 -32.27 -5.62
CA THR A 7 10.85 -31.68 -6.61
C THR A 7 9.61 -31.06 -5.95
N ILE A 8 9.10 -31.68 -4.89
CA ILE A 8 7.97 -31.16 -4.11
C ILE A 8 8.39 -29.88 -3.39
N LEU A 9 9.59 -29.84 -2.79
CA LEU A 9 10.10 -28.66 -2.10
C LEU A 9 10.26 -27.44 -3.02
N LEU A 10 10.69 -27.66 -4.27
CA LEU A 10 10.85 -26.60 -5.28
C LEU A 10 9.51 -26.03 -5.79
N LEU A 11 8.42 -26.79 -5.72
CA LEU A 11 7.07 -26.32 -6.07
C LEU A 11 6.46 -25.42 -4.99
N PHE A 12 6.91 -25.54 -3.74
CA PHE A 12 6.43 -24.67 -2.66
C PHE A 12 7.12 -23.30 -2.65
N SER A 13 8.40 -23.22 -3.05
CA SER A 13 9.14 -21.95 -3.04
C SER A 13 8.72 -20.99 -4.15
N SER A 14 8.20 -21.47 -5.28
CA SER A 14 7.71 -20.61 -6.38
C SER A 14 6.45 -19.83 -6.02
N ASN A 15 5.61 -20.36 -5.12
CA ASN A 15 4.40 -19.67 -4.65
C ASN A 15 4.71 -18.56 -3.62
N LEU A 16 5.87 -18.62 -2.94
CA LEU A 16 6.24 -17.63 -1.92
C LEU A 16 6.81 -16.33 -2.50
N LEU A 17 7.16 -16.31 -3.78
CA LEU A 17 7.80 -15.17 -4.46
C LEU A 17 6.81 -14.24 -5.17
N LEU A 18 5.51 -14.54 -5.13
CA LEU A 18 4.47 -13.81 -5.86
C LEU A 18 3.92 -12.56 -5.14
N ASP A 19 4.24 -12.37 -3.85
CA ASP A 19 3.63 -11.32 -3.03
C ASP A 19 4.24 -9.92 -3.19
N TYR A 20 5.28 -9.76 -4.02
CA TYR A 20 6.02 -8.49 -4.14
C TYR A 20 5.97 -7.84 -5.53
N SER A 21 4.93 -8.10 -6.33
CA SER A 21 4.71 -7.27 -7.51
C SER A 21 4.28 -5.86 -7.06
N PRO A 22 4.94 -4.78 -7.50
CA PRO A 22 4.50 -3.44 -7.16
C PRO A 22 3.05 -3.26 -7.61
N LEU A 23 2.18 -2.88 -6.69
CA LEU A 23 0.77 -2.61 -6.99
C LEU A 23 0.69 -1.61 -8.13
N SER A 24 -0.12 -1.92 -9.12
CA SER A 24 -0.41 -0.98 -10.20
C SER A 24 -1.03 0.29 -9.61
N ILE A 25 -0.83 1.43 -10.28
CA ILE A 25 -1.43 2.72 -9.88
C ILE A 25 -2.95 2.57 -9.71
N LYS A 26 -3.59 1.76 -10.56
CA LYS A 26 -5.03 1.48 -10.49
C LYS A 26 -5.39 0.78 -9.17
N GLN A 27 -4.63 -0.24 -8.76
CA GLN A 27 -4.87 -0.94 -7.50
C GLN A 27 -4.64 -0.03 -6.29
N LEU A 28 -3.62 0.84 -6.33
CA LEU A 28 -3.40 1.84 -5.29
C LEU A 28 -4.59 2.81 -5.17
N ILE A 29 -5.13 3.26 -6.30
CA ILE A 29 -6.33 4.11 -6.34
C ILE A 29 -7.55 3.37 -5.80
N GLU A 30 -7.74 2.09 -6.14
CA GLU A 30 -8.86 1.27 -5.66
C GLU A 30 -8.78 1.02 -4.15
N GLN A 31 -7.59 0.74 -3.62
CA GLN A 31 -7.36 0.46 -2.19
C GLN A 31 -7.33 1.71 -1.30
N ALA A 32 -6.99 2.88 -1.85
CA ALA A 32 -6.93 4.12 -1.07
C ALA A 32 -8.33 4.53 -0.58
N GLU A 33 -8.46 4.77 0.73
CA GLU A 33 -9.69 5.26 1.35
C GLU A 33 -10.01 6.70 0.90
N ILE A 34 -8.98 7.55 0.81
CA ILE A 34 -9.10 8.95 0.41
C ILE A 34 -8.02 9.29 -0.61
N ILE A 35 -8.40 10.01 -1.67
CA ILE A 35 -7.50 10.54 -2.70
C ILE A 35 -7.87 12.00 -2.93
N GLY A 36 -6.88 12.87 -2.94
CA GLY A 36 -7.11 14.29 -3.16
C GLY A 36 -5.84 15.10 -3.31
N LYS A 37 -6.01 16.34 -3.75
CA LYS A 37 -4.94 17.34 -3.72
C LYS A 37 -4.88 17.91 -2.31
N CYS A 38 -3.71 17.89 -1.70
CA CYS A 38 -3.51 18.43 -0.36
C CYS A 38 -2.22 19.24 -0.26
N GLU A 39 -2.21 20.16 0.70
CA GLU A 39 -1.03 20.92 1.12
C GLU A 39 -0.60 20.44 2.50
N ILE A 40 0.69 20.23 2.69
CA ILE A 40 1.25 19.89 4.00
C ILE A 40 1.32 21.18 4.81
N ILE A 41 0.64 21.20 5.97
CA ILE A 41 0.60 22.37 6.86
C ILE A 41 1.50 22.24 8.08
N ALA A 42 1.82 21.00 8.48
CA ALA A 42 2.77 20.74 9.55
C ALA A 42 3.41 19.36 9.38
N VAL A 43 4.66 19.22 9.84
CA VAL A 43 5.40 17.97 9.90
C VAL A 43 5.90 17.80 11.32
N GLU A 44 5.45 16.74 11.99
CA GLU A 44 5.83 16.41 13.37
C GLU A 44 6.35 14.98 13.40
N ASP A 45 7.66 14.82 13.64
CA ASP A 45 8.38 13.55 13.60
C ASP A 45 8.16 12.76 12.29
N LYS A 46 7.23 11.79 12.32
CA LYS A 46 6.86 10.90 11.22
C LYS A 46 5.42 11.11 10.74
N THR A 47 4.73 12.12 11.27
CA THR A 47 3.33 12.44 10.95
C THR A 47 3.28 13.74 10.13
N PHE A 48 2.47 13.73 9.08
CA PHE A 48 2.16 14.92 8.29
C PHE A 48 0.73 15.36 8.61
N THR A 49 0.55 16.63 8.94
CA THR A 49 -0.77 17.24 8.94
C THR A 49 -0.97 17.88 7.58
N VAL A 50 -2.04 17.46 6.89
CA VAL A 50 -2.37 17.94 5.54
C VAL A 50 -3.72 18.63 5.52
N LYS A 51 -3.84 19.69 4.72
CA LYS A 51 -5.09 20.35 4.38
C LYS A 51 -5.50 19.91 2.97
N PHE A 52 -6.66 19.28 2.85
CA PHE A 52 -7.21 18.91 1.55
C PHE A 52 -7.75 20.14 0.82
N LEU A 53 -7.19 20.42 -0.36
CA LEU A 53 -7.68 21.43 -1.29
C LEU A 53 -8.87 20.90 -2.08
N ASP A 54 -8.73 19.67 -2.57
CA ASP A 54 -9.73 19.00 -3.39
C ASP A 54 -9.72 17.49 -3.11
N VAL A 55 -10.90 16.87 -3.07
CA VAL A 55 -11.06 15.44 -2.79
C VAL A 55 -11.65 14.75 -4.01
N ILE A 56 -10.87 13.83 -4.57
CA ILE A 56 -11.18 13.08 -5.79
C ILE A 56 -11.91 11.78 -5.43
N LYS A 57 -11.56 11.14 -4.31
CA LYS A 57 -12.17 9.91 -3.80
C LYS A 57 -12.22 9.94 -2.27
N GLY A 58 -13.29 9.40 -1.70
CA GLY A 58 -13.49 9.30 -0.25
C GLY A 58 -14.20 10.52 0.34
N GLU A 59 -14.75 10.36 1.55
CA GLU A 59 -15.32 11.49 2.29
C GLU A 59 -14.21 12.31 2.93
N LYS A 60 -14.37 13.64 3.05
CA LYS A 60 -13.39 14.51 3.72
C LYS A 60 -13.22 14.07 5.19
N PRO A 61 -12.09 13.44 5.57
CA PRO A 61 -11.83 13.17 6.97
C PRO A 61 -11.40 14.48 7.64
N LYS A 62 -11.88 14.73 8.85
CA LYS A 62 -11.56 15.94 9.61
C LYS A 62 -10.09 15.97 10.10
N LYS A 63 -9.36 14.85 10.04
CA LYS A 63 -7.94 14.67 10.38
C LYS A 63 -7.45 13.31 9.86
N LEU A 64 -6.28 13.28 9.21
CA LEU A 64 -5.57 12.03 8.91
C LEU A 64 -4.22 12.02 9.62
N LYS A 65 -3.93 10.91 10.30
CA LYS A 65 -2.61 10.62 10.89
C LYS A 65 -1.99 9.49 10.07
N ILE A 66 -0.99 9.81 9.25
CA ILE A 66 -0.25 8.83 8.46
C ILE A 66 0.98 8.43 9.29
N ASN A 67 1.08 7.14 9.64
CA ASN A 67 2.23 6.58 10.36
C ASN A 67 3.13 5.81 9.36
N LYS A 68 4.43 6.08 9.37
CA LYS A 68 5.45 5.39 8.56
C LYS A 68 6.08 4.23 9.32
#